data_AF-H0SNN8-F1
#
_entry.id   AF-H0SNN8-F1
#
_cell.length_a   1.000
_cell.length_b   1.000
_cell.length_c   1.000
_cell.angle_alpha   90.00
_cell.angle_beta   90.00
_cell.angle_gamma   90.00
#
_symmetry.space_group_name_H-M   'P 1'
#
loop_
_entity.id
_entity.type
_entity.pdbx_description
1 polymer ?
#
loop_
_entity_poly.entity_id
_entity_poly.type
_entity_poly.pdbx_seq_one_letter_code
_entity_poly.pdbx_strand_id
1 'polypeptide(L)' 'MNADVCKVDVLMLPESDDDVNPLGIKGIGEIGIVGRNAAIANAVFHATGRRVSRLPIRIEDLL' A
#
# COMPACT_ATOMS: atom_id res chain seq x y z
N MET A 1 6.63 -6.26 20.40
CA MET A 1 7.36 -5.23 19.62
C MET A 1 7.54 -5.81 18.23
N ASN A 2 6.98 -5.20 17.19
CA ASN A 2 6.99 -5.74 15.83
C ASN A 2 8.18 -5.12 15.08
N ALA A 3 9.22 -5.91 14.80
CA ALA A 3 10.46 -5.39 14.21
C ALA A 3 10.32 -4.96 12.75
N ASP A 4 9.42 -5.60 11.99
CA ASP A 4 9.28 -5.38 10.55
C ASP A 4 8.27 -4.27 10.18
N VAL A 5 7.53 -3.75 11.17
CA VAL A 5 6.45 -2.78 10.95
C VAL A 5 6.89 -1.41 11.44
N CYS A 6 7.06 -0.47 10.51
CA CYS A 6 7.31 0.93 10.80
C CYS A 6 6.01 1.69 11.15
N LYS A 7 6.13 2.99 11.46
CA LYS A 7 4.97 3.86 11.70
C LYS A 7 4.05 3.87 10.47
N VAL A 8 2.76 3.62 10.69
CA VAL A 8 1.72 3.72 9.66
C VAL A 8 0.79 4.87 10.02
N ASP A 9 0.66 5.82 9.09
CA ASP A 9 -0.30 6.93 9.21
C ASP A 9 -1.48 6.68 8.26
N VAL A 10 -2.69 6.95 8.73
CA VAL A 10 -3.94 6.81 7.95
C VAL A 10 -4.71 8.11 8.02
N LEU A 11 -5.05 8.65 6.85
CA LEU A 11 -5.88 9.84 6.70
C LEU A 11 -7.25 9.42 6.18
N MET A 12 -8.29 9.67 6.97
CA MET A 12 -9.68 9.54 6.51
C MET A 12 -10.08 10.84 5.81
N LEU A 13 -10.47 10.72 4.54
CA LEU A 13 -11.01 11.84 3.79
C LEU A 13 -12.53 11.93 4.01
N PRO A 14 -13.09 13.13 4.23
CA PRO A 14 -14.53 13.30 4.28
C PRO A 14 -15.16 12.95 2.93
N GLU A 15 -16.09 12.02 2.91
CA GLU A 15 -16.81 11.60 1.72
C GLU A 15 -18.25 11.20 2.11
N SER A 16 -19.22 11.59 1.29
CA SER A 16 -20.60 11.10 1.34
C SER A 16 -20.95 10.62 -0.07
N ASP A 17 -21.44 9.40 -0.18
CA ASP A 17 -21.81 8.79 -1.46
C ASP A 17 -23.18 8.13 -1.35
N ASP A 18 -24.21 8.93 -1.60
CA ASP A 18 -25.61 8.52 -1.49
C ASP A 18 -26.03 7.60 -2.65
N ASP A 19 -25.22 7.51 -3.72
CA ASP A 19 -25.46 6.62 -4.87
C ASP A 19 -25.06 5.17 -4.55
N VAL A 20 -24.11 4.97 -3.63
CA VAL A 20 -23.54 3.65 -3.32
C VAL A 20 -24.48 2.77 -2.49
N ASN A 21 -25.11 3.34 -1.46
CA ASN A 21 -26.14 2.69 -0.63
C ASN A 21 -26.82 3.71 0.31
N PRO A 22 -27.99 3.40 0.92
CA PRO A 22 -28.72 4.33 1.79
C PRO A 22 -27.97 4.82 3.04
N LEU A 23 -26.86 4.16 3.41
CA LEU A 23 -26.04 4.57 4.55
C LEU A 23 -24.86 5.48 4.13
N GLY A 24 -24.62 5.64 2.82
CA GLY A 24 -23.52 6.47 2.31
C GLY A 24 -22.11 5.94 2.60
N ILE A 25 -21.99 4.67 3.03
CA ILE A 25 -20.71 4.08 3.48
C ILE A 25 -20.09 3.15 2.45
N LYS A 26 -18.76 3.03 2.46
CA LYS A 26 -17.99 2.14 1.58
C LYS A 26 -17.16 1.14 2.37
N GLY A 27 -16.90 -0.02 1.77
CA GLY A 27 -16.00 -1.03 2.32
C GLY A 27 -14.53 -0.59 2.19
N ILE A 28 -13.79 -0.68 3.30
CA ILE A 28 -12.35 -0.32 3.35
C ILE A 28 -11.44 -1.47 3.78
N GLY A 29 -11.99 -2.65 4.07
CA GLY A 29 -11.21 -3.78 4.61
C GLY A 29 -10.09 -4.25 3.67
N GLU A 30 -10.32 -4.19 2.36
CA GLU A 30 -9.36 -4.64 1.35
C GLU A 30 -8.52 -3.48 0.78
N ILE A 31 -9.01 -2.24 0.85
CA ILE A 31 -8.35 -1.12 0.17
C ILE A 31 -6.94 -0.84 0.71
N GLY A 32 -6.72 -1.11 2.01
CA GLY A 32 -5.43 -0.88 2.67
C GLY A 32 -4.28 -1.77 2.15
N ILE A 33 -4.57 -2.88 1.46
CA ILE A 33 -3.54 -3.71 0.82
C ILE A 33 -3.32 -3.33 -0.66
N VAL A 34 -4.32 -2.74 -1.31
CA VAL A 34 -4.25 -2.40 -2.74
C VAL A 34 -3.15 -1.38 -2.97
N GLY A 35 -2.26 -1.67 -3.91
CA GLY A 35 -1.14 -0.78 -4.26
C GLY A 35 0.05 -0.79 -3.29
N ARG A 36 -0.09 -1.32 -2.06
CA ARG A 36 0.98 -1.30 -1.05
C ARG A 36 2.29 -1.92 -1.54
N ASN A 37 2.23 -3.12 -2.12
CA ASN A 37 3.43 -3.81 -2.61
C ASN A 37 4.08 -3.07 -3.80
N ALA A 38 3.27 -2.45 -4.66
CA ALA A 38 3.77 -1.66 -5.79
C ALA A 38 4.44 -0.36 -5.32
N ALA A 39 3.90 0.30 -4.29
CA ALA A 39 4.51 1.47 -3.67
C ALA A 39 5.89 1.14 -3.07
N ILE A 40 6.01 0.01 -2.37
CA ILE A 40 7.30 -0.48 -1.85
C ILE A 40 8.27 -0.78 -3.00
N ALA A 41 7.82 -1.48 -4.06
CA ALA A 41 8.66 -1.76 -5.23
C ALA A 41 9.15 -0.49 -5.93
N ASN A 42 8.30 0.55 -6.02
CA ASN A 42 8.68 1.86 -6.53
C ASN A 42 9.71 2.57 -5.63
N ALA A 43 9.57 2.46 -4.31
CA ALA A 43 10.55 3.01 -3.37
C ALA A 43 11.91 2.31 -3.48
N VAL A 44 11.93 0.98 -3.63
CA VAL A 44 13.16 0.21 -3.90
C VAL A 44 13.81 0.67 -5.21
N PHE A 45 13.03 0.81 -6.29
CA PHE A 45 13.54 1.34 -7.56
C PHE A 45 14.10 2.76 -7.41
N HIS A 46 13.39 3.64 -6.69
CA HIS A 46 13.86 5.00 -6.44
C HIS A 46 15.20 5.05 -5.69
N ALA A 47 15.36 4.17 -4.69
CA ALA A 47 16.57 4.12 -3.86
C ALA A 47 17.78 3.47 -4.56
N THR A 48 17.53 2.52 -5.47
CA THR A 48 18.60 1.64 -6.01
C THR A 48 18.80 1.76 -7.52
N GLY A 49 17.86 2.36 -8.25
CA GLY A 49 17.81 2.33 -9.71
C GLY A 49 17.41 0.97 -10.31
N ARG A 50 17.25 -0.08 -9.50
CA ARG A 50 16.87 -1.43 -9.95
C ARG A 50 15.36 -1.65 -9.88
N ARG A 51 14.76 -1.98 -11.04
CA ARG A 51 13.33 -2.29 -11.12
C ARG A 51 13.12 -3.79 -10.90
N VAL A 52 12.37 -4.13 -9.84
CA VAL A 52 11.93 -5.51 -9.57
C VAL A 52 10.42 -5.59 -9.76
N SER A 53 9.96 -6.41 -10.71
CA SER A 53 8.54 -6.59 -11.06
C SER A 53 7.94 -7.90 -10.55
N ARG A 54 8.74 -8.75 -9.91
CA ARG A 54 8.32 -10.03 -9.32
C ARG A 54 8.42 -9.95 -7.81
N LEU A 55 7.35 -10.35 -7.13
CA LEU A 55 7.31 -10.42 -5.66
C LEU A 55 7.56 -11.86 -5.17
N PRO A 56 8.05 -12.04 -3.93
CA PRO A 56 8.58 -11.00 -3.04
C PRO A 56 9.92 -10.45 -3.53
N ILE A 57 10.25 -9.20 -3.18
CA ILE A 57 11.57 -8.61 -3.41
C ILE A 57 12.49 -9.08 -2.30
N ARG A 58 13.54 -9.81 -2.65
CA ARG A 58 14.56 -10.32 -1.74
C ARG A 58 15.90 -9.63 -1.98
N ILE A 59 16.87 -9.84 -1.08
CA ILE A 59 18.18 -9.18 -1.17
C ILE A 59 18.94 -9.62 -2.43
N GLU A 60 18.80 -10.88 -2.84
CA GLU A 60 19.37 -11.42 -4.07
C GLU A 60 18.85 -10.73 -5.35
N ASP A 61 17.68 -10.09 -5.30
CA ASP A 61 17.17 -9.32 -6.44
C ASP A 61 17.91 -7.96 -6.59
N LEU A 62 18.66 -7.52 -5.57
CA LEU A 62 19.34 -6.23 -5.49
C LEU A 62 20.88 -6.32 -5.53
N LEU A 63 21.44 -7.52 -5.35
CA LEU A 63 22.89 -7.79 -5.40
C LEU A 63 23.43 -8.01 -6.82
#